data_AF-A0A382Q4R3-F1
#
_entry.id   AF-A0A382Q4R3-F1
#
_cell.length_a   1.000
_cell.length_b   1.000
_cell.length_c   1.000
_cell.angle_alpha   90.00
_cell.angle_beta   90.00
_cell.angle_gamma   90.00
#
_symmetry.space_group_name_H-M   'P 1'
#
loop_
_entity.id
_entity.type
_entity.pdbx_description
1 polymer ?
#
loop_
_entity_poly.entity_id
_entity_poly.type
_entity_poly.pdbx_seq_one_letter_code
_entity_poly.pdbx_strand_id
1 'polypeptide(L)'
;MKVFVVGNGGREDSISWKLRQEGVEVYMSSEYAKYYGYNDLIIVGPEAPIAEGLVDELESRGIPVFGPTKLAGRLETSKLWAKQFMQRHDIPTARWLTYSRNSKGHTQCASDLMMLRDKWKPEPRYPVVIKEDGLCGGKGV
;
A
#
# COMPACT_ATOMS: atom_id res chain seq x y z
N MET A 1 -0.21 -3.92 -29.25
CA MET A 1 -0.52 -4.20 -27.84
C MET A 1 -1.15 -2.95 -27.25
N LYS A 2 -2.29 -3.08 -26.60
CA LYS A 2 -3.01 -2.02 -25.88
C LYS A 2 -2.81 -2.19 -24.39
N VAL A 3 -2.25 -1.17 -23.74
CA VAL A 3 -2.03 -1.14 -22.30
C VAL A 3 -2.88 -0.05 -21.68
N PHE A 4 -3.57 -0.39 -20.59
CA PHE A 4 -4.27 0.61 -19.78
C PHE A 4 -3.55 0.80 -18.45
N VAL A 5 -3.12 2.02 -18.16
CA VAL A 5 -2.47 2.40 -16.91
C VAL A 5 -3.49 3.06 -15.99
N VAL A 6 -3.76 2.43 -14.85
CA VAL A 6 -4.66 2.97 -13.82
C VAL A 6 -3.93 4.05 -13.05
N GLY A 7 -4.53 5.24 -12.95
CA GLY A 7 -4.00 6.41 -12.27
C GLY A 7 -3.70 7.57 -13.22
N ASN A 8 -3.24 8.69 -12.67
CA ASN A 8 -3.03 9.95 -13.39
C ASN A 8 -1.89 10.80 -12.82
N GLY A 9 -1.01 10.20 -12.00
CA GLY A 9 0.14 10.89 -11.42
C GLY A 9 1.35 10.86 -12.35
N GLY A 10 2.43 11.51 -11.90
CA GLY A 10 3.68 11.57 -12.69
C GLY A 10 4.33 10.20 -12.94
N ARG A 11 4.11 9.22 -12.04
CA ARG A 11 4.57 7.83 -12.25
C ARG A 11 3.83 7.20 -13.43
N GLU A 12 2.50 7.29 -13.47
CA GLU A 12 1.69 6.73 -14.55
C GLU A 12 1.98 7.41 -15.88
N ASP A 13 2.19 8.73 -15.86
CA ASP A 13 2.59 9.49 -17.04
C ASP A 13 3.96 9.03 -17.55
N SER A 14 4.94 8.85 -16.66
CA SER A 14 6.28 8.35 -17.02
C SER A 14 6.26 6.93 -17.61
N ILE A 15 5.47 6.03 -17.02
CA ILE A 15 5.25 4.66 -17.56
C ILE A 15 4.64 4.76 -18.95
N SER A 16 3.58 5.56 -19.11
CA SER A 16 2.89 5.75 -20.37
C SER A 16 3.78 6.36 -21.44
N TRP A 17 4.59 7.37 -21.07
CA TRP A 17 5.58 7.99 -21.94
C TRP A 17 6.56 6.93 -22.46
N LYS A 18 7.14 6.12 -21.58
CA LYS A 18 8.13 5.11 -21.99
C LYS A 18 7.52 4.05 -22.89
N LEU A 19 6.33 3.54 -22.56
CA LEU A 19 5.63 2.53 -23.38
C LEU A 19 5.28 3.07 -24.77
N ARG A 20 4.87 4.34 -24.88
CA ARG A 20 4.61 4.97 -26.18
C ARG A 20 5.86 5.07 -27.06
N GLN A 21 7.05 5.28 -26.48
CA GLN A 21 8.31 5.26 -27.23
C GLN A 21 8.62 3.88 -27.83
N GLU A 22 8.10 2.81 -27.24
CA GLU A 22 8.22 1.43 -27.73
C GLU A 22 7.08 1.04 -28.69
N GLY A 23 6.27 2.01 -29.15
CA GLY A 23 5.14 1.77 -30.07
C GLY A 23 3.92 1.09 -29.43
N VAL A 24 3.83 1.07 -28.10
CA VAL A 24 2.66 0.53 -27.39
C VAL A 24 1.53 1.57 -27.36
N GLU A 25 0.30 1.13 -27.65
CA GLU A 25 -0.89 1.97 -27.53
C GLU A 25 -1.29 2.05 -26.05
N VAL A 26 -1.20 3.25 -25.45
CA VAL A 26 -1.41 3.43 -24.00
C VAL A 26 -2.56 4.37 -23.70
N TYR A 27 -3.54 3.84 -22.96
CA TYR A 27 -4.62 4.58 -22.33
C TYR A 27 -4.30 4.78 -20.85
N MET A 28 -4.66 5.93 -20.29
CA MET A 28 -4.40 6.25 -18.88
C MET A 28 -5.60 6.96 -18.28
N SER A 29 -6.07 6.50 -17.13
CA SER A 29 -7.17 7.13 -16.40
C SER A 29 -7.22 6.65 -14.95
N SER A 30 -7.69 7.50 -14.05
CA SER A 30 -8.10 7.09 -12.70
C SER A 30 -9.44 6.32 -12.70
N GLU A 31 -10.27 6.49 -13.73
CA GLU A 31 -11.51 5.74 -13.92
C GLU A 31 -11.22 4.47 -14.72
N TYR A 32 -11.22 3.31 -14.05
CA TYR A 32 -10.78 2.04 -14.65
C TYR A 32 -11.91 1.07 -15.02
N ALA A 33 -13.09 1.19 -14.40
CA ALA A 33 -14.22 0.27 -14.64
C ALA A 33 -14.67 0.20 -16.12
N LYS A 34 -14.47 1.28 -16.87
CA LYS A 34 -14.86 1.38 -18.30
C LYS A 34 -13.93 0.58 -19.23
N TYR A 35 -12.77 0.15 -18.76
CA TYR A 35 -11.69 -0.39 -19.59
C TYR A 35 -11.49 -1.90 -19.43
N TYR A 36 -12.34 -2.57 -18.65
CA TYR A 36 -12.30 -4.02 -18.47
C TYR A 36 -12.52 -4.74 -19.81
N GLY A 37 -11.57 -5.60 -20.19
CA GLY A 37 -11.66 -6.45 -21.38
C GLY A 37 -11.30 -5.81 -22.72
N TYR A 38 -10.96 -4.51 -22.76
CA TYR A 38 -10.57 -3.81 -24.00
C TYR A 38 -9.05 -3.75 -24.24
N ASN A 39 -8.26 -4.15 -23.25
CA ASN A 39 -6.81 -3.99 -23.24
C ASN A 39 -6.12 -5.34 -23.11
N ASP A 40 -4.95 -5.45 -23.72
CA ASP A 40 -4.12 -6.66 -23.64
C ASP A 40 -3.44 -6.78 -22.27
N LEU A 41 -3.24 -5.65 -21.57
CA LEU A 41 -2.67 -5.59 -20.23
C LEU A 41 -3.18 -4.35 -19.48
N ILE A 42 -3.47 -4.51 -18.19
CA ILE A 42 -3.76 -3.41 -17.27
C ILE A 42 -2.60 -3.25 -16.26
N ILE A 43 -2.11 -2.04 -16.04
CA ILE A 43 -1.08 -1.73 -15.03
C ILE A 43 -1.73 -0.93 -13.91
N VAL A 44 -1.73 -1.46 -12.68
CA VAL A 44 -2.30 -0.77 -11.51
C VAL A 44 -1.22 0.02 -10.79
N GLY A 45 -1.25 1.35 -10.90
CA GLY A 45 -0.30 2.22 -10.22
C GLY A 45 -0.69 2.51 -8.76
N PRO A 46 -1.79 3.26 -8.53
CA PRO A 46 -2.11 3.78 -7.19
C PRO A 46 -2.37 2.68 -6.16
N GLU A 47 -2.03 2.99 -4.91
CA GLU A 47 -2.14 2.08 -3.77
C GLU A 47 -3.59 1.81 -3.35
N ALA A 48 -4.51 2.75 -3.58
CA ALA A 48 -5.92 2.59 -3.20
C ALA A 48 -6.65 1.49 -3.99
N PRO A 49 -6.58 1.42 -5.34
CA PRO A 49 -7.11 0.29 -6.10
C PRO A 49 -6.50 -1.08 -5.70
N ILE A 50 -5.22 -1.11 -5.34
CA ILE A 50 -4.57 -2.32 -4.82
C ILE A 50 -5.20 -2.74 -3.48
N ALA A 51 -5.39 -1.79 -2.56
CA ALA A 51 -6.03 -2.03 -1.26
C ALA A 51 -7.49 -2.50 -1.42
N GLU A 52 -8.20 -1.98 -2.42
CA GLU A 52 -9.57 -2.35 -2.74
C GLU A 52 -9.65 -3.76 -3.33
N GLY A 53 -8.61 -4.22 -4.04
CA GLY A 53 -8.52 -5.56 -4.62
C GLY A 53 -8.80 -5.59 -6.13
N LEU A 54 -8.50 -4.49 -6.82
CA LEU A 54 -8.68 -4.38 -8.27
C LEU A 54 -7.91 -5.48 -9.04
N VAL A 55 -6.69 -5.79 -8.59
CA VAL A 55 -5.87 -6.83 -9.23
C VAL A 55 -6.57 -8.19 -9.13
N ASP A 56 -7.03 -8.59 -7.94
CA ASP A 56 -7.74 -9.86 -7.74
C ASP A 56 -9.03 -9.92 -8.58
N GLU A 57 -9.78 -8.81 -8.67
CA GLU A 57 -10.98 -8.72 -9.51
C GLU A 57 -10.64 -8.97 -10.99
N LEU A 58 -9.59 -8.33 -11.52
CA LEU A 58 -9.17 -8.46 -12.91
C LEU A 58 -8.68 -9.88 -13.22
N GLU A 59 -7.85 -10.45 -12.34
CA GLU A 59 -7.38 -11.83 -12.47
C GLU A 59 -8.54 -12.83 -12.46
N SER A 60 -9.54 -12.64 -11.58
CA SER A 60 -10.74 -13.50 -11.52
C SER A 60 -11.56 -13.51 -12.81
N ARG A 61 -11.42 -12.48 -13.64
CA ARG A 61 -12.07 -12.34 -14.96
C ARG A 61 -11.17 -12.78 -16.12
N GLY A 62 -9.96 -13.27 -15.83
CA GLY A 62 -8.99 -13.64 -16.85
C GLY A 62 -8.42 -12.44 -17.62
N ILE A 63 -8.50 -11.22 -17.06
CA ILE A 63 -7.93 -10.02 -17.67
C ILE A 63 -6.47 -9.90 -17.23
N PRO A 64 -5.50 -9.84 -18.16
CA PRO A 64 -4.10 -9.68 -17.80
C PRO A 64 -3.86 -8.37 -17.06
N VAL A 65 -3.23 -8.45 -15.89
CA VAL A 65 -2.97 -7.31 -15.02
C VAL A 65 -1.57 -7.39 -14.41
N PHE A 66 -0.92 -6.25 -14.29
CA PHE A 66 0.32 -6.05 -13.57
C PHE A 66 0.06 -5.20 -12.31
N GLY A 67 0.29 -5.81 -11.16
CA GLY A 67 0.13 -5.20 -9.85
C GLY A 67 0.09 -6.30 -8.78
N PRO A 68 0.31 -5.97 -7.50
CA PRO A 68 0.17 -6.95 -6.43
C PRO A 68 -1.31 -7.24 -6.15
N THR A 69 -1.62 -8.51 -5.83
CA THR A 69 -2.92 -8.88 -5.26
C THR A 69 -3.18 -8.11 -3.96
N LYS A 70 -4.44 -8.00 -3.53
CA LYS A 70 -4.82 -7.35 -2.27
C LYS A 70 -4.05 -7.90 -1.08
N LEU A 71 -3.86 -9.22 -1.04
CA LEU A 71 -3.09 -9.89 0.00
C LEU A 71 -1.61 -9.47 -0.02
N ALA A 72 -0.98 -9.47 -1.19
CA ALA A 72 0.42 -9.04 -1.34
C ALA A 72 0.58 -7.53 -1.04
N GLY A 73 -0.38 -6.71 -1.48
CA GLY A 73 -0.42 -5.27 -1.23
C GLY A 73 -0.52 -4.88 0.24
N ARG A 74 -0.86 -5.81 1.14
CA ARG A 74 -0.88 -5.57 2.60
C ARG A 74 0.48 -5.16 3.17
N LEU A 75 1.58 -5.47 2.50
CA LEU A 75 2.91 -4.95 2.87
C LEU A 75 2.95 -3.42 2.91
N GLU A 76 2.18 -2.75 2.04
CA GLU A 76 2.07 -1.30 1.99
C GLU A 76 0.81 -0.78 2.69
N THR A 77 -0.33 -1.46 2.47
CA THR A 77 -1.64 -0.96 2.92
C THR A 77 -1.90 -1.18 4.41
N SER A 78 -1.13 -2.04 5.10
CA SER A 78 -1.15 -2.17 6.57
C SER A 78 0.27 -2.32 7.12
N LYS A 79 0.76 -1.25 7.75
CA LYS A 79 2.04 -1.21 8.46
C LYS A 79 2.09 -2.22 9.59
N LEU A 80 0.96 -2.44 10.28
CA LEU A 80 0.80 -3.48 11.29
C LEU A 80 1.05 -4.85 10.66
N TRP A 81 0.32 -5.18 9.60
CA TRP A 81 0.46 -6.47 8.94
C TRP A 81 1.89 -6.67 8.40
N ALA A 82 2.48 -5.63 7.80
CA ALA A 82 3.86 -5.65 7.33
C ALA A 82 4.87 -5.92 8.46
N LYS A 83 4.70 -5.29 9.62
CA LYS A 83 5.52 -5.53 10.82
C LYS A 83 5.39 -6.97 11.34
N GLN A 84 4.17 -7.50 11.39
CA GLN A 84 3.94 -8.90 11.75
C GLN A 84 4.53 -9.87 10.72
N PHE A 85 4.42 -9.56 9.43
CA PHE A 85 5.01 -10.35 8.34
C PHE A 85 6.53 -10.42 8.49
N MET A 86 7.19 -9.27 8.65
CA MET A 86 8.64 -9.22 8.85
C MET A 86 9.08 -10.02 10.08
N GLN A 87 8.34 -9.91 11.20
CA GLN A 87 8.65 -10.66 12.42
C GLN A 87 8.50 -12.19 12.23
N ARG A 88 7.45 -12.66 11.56
CA ARG A 88 7.22 -14.11 11.34
C ARG A 88 8.21 -14.73 10.36
N HIS A 89 8.89 -13.93 9.55
CA HIS A 89 9.83 -14.37 8.51
C HIS A 89 11.28 -13.95 8.80
N ASP A 90 11.59 -13.51 10.03
CA ASP A 90 12.92 -13.06 10.45
C ASP A 90 13.54 -11.98 9.54
N ILE A 91 12.71 -11.12 8.95
CA ILE A 91 13.15 -9.99 8.14
C ILE A 91 13.50 -8.83 9.07
N PRO A 92 14.74 -8.30 9.03
CA PRO A 92 15.17 -7.21 9.90
C PRO A 92 14.25 -5.98 9.80
N THR A 93 13.74 -5.53 10.94
CA THR A 93 12.91 -4.32 11.03
C THR A 93 13.10 -3.66 12.39
N ALA A 94 12.82 -2.36 12.48
CA ALA A 94 12.85 -1.66 13.77
C ALA A 94 11.89 -2.34 14.76
N ARG A 95 12.32 -2.53 16.01
CA ARG A 95 11.46 -2.99 17.09
C ARG A 95 10.19 -2.11 17.14
N TRP A 96 9.04 -2.73 17.36
CA TRP A 96 7.74 -2.07 17.19
C TRP A 96 6.72 -2.60 18.19
N LEU A 97 5.68 -1.80 18.41
CA LEU A 97 4.50 -2.12 19.22
C LEU A 97 3.27 -1.50 18.56
N THR A 98 2.09 -2.00 18.91
CA THR A 98 0.80 -1.59 18.32
C THR A 98 -0.11 -1.01 19.37
N TYR A 99 -0.92 -0.04 18.96
CA TYR A 99 -1.92 0.56 19.82
C TYR A 99 -3.22 0.73 19.04
N SER A 100 -4.33 0.47 19.72
CA SER A 100 -5.66 0.74 19.19
C SER A 100 -6.22 1.97 19.88
N ARG A 101 -6.88 2.84 19.12
CA ARG A 101 -7.62 3.96 19.69
C ARG A 101 -8.83 3.41 20.44
N ASN A 102 -9.15 4.00 21.60
CA ASN A 102 -10.40 3.67 22.27
C ASN A 102 -11.60 4.28 21.50
N SER A 103 -12.82 3.90 21.88
CA SER A 103 -14.06 4.36 21.23
C SER A 103 -14.29 5.87 21.27
N LYS A 104 -13.52 6.63 22.07
CA LYS A 104 -13.61 8.09 22.17
C LYS A 104 -12.59 8.81 21.27
N GLY A 105 -11.85 8.10 20.43
CA GLY A 105 -10.86 8.67 19.50
C GLY A 105 -9.61 9.23 20.19
N HIS A 106 -9.57 9.25 21.53
CA HIS A 106 -8.40 9.63 22.28
C HIS A 106 -7.34 8.53 22.14
N THR A 107 -6.24 8.87 21.47
CA THR A 107 -5.00 8.12 21.61
C THR A 107 -4.51 8.33 23.03
N GLN A 108 -4.72 7.34 23.89
CA GLN A 108 -4.02 7.23 25.17
C GLN A 108 -2.50 7.06 24.99
N CYS A 109 -2.00 7.20 23.75
CA CYS A 109 -0.63 7.09 23.29
C CYS A 109 0.35 7.86 24.17
N ALA A 110 0.08 9.09 24.65
CA ALA A 110 1.03 9.80 25.52
C ALA A 110 1.24 9.12 26.89
N SER A 111 0.17 8.63 27.53
CA SER A 111 0.29 7.85 28.78
C SER A 111 0.72 6.40 28.52
N ASP A 112 0.42 5.84 27.35
CA ASP A 112 0.82 4.49 26.94
C ASP A 112 2.30 4.44 26.49
N LEU A 113 2.86 5.57 26.02
CA LEU A 113 4.30 5.74 25.79
C LEU A 113 5.06 5.64 27.12
N MET A 114 4.47 6.02 28.26
CA MET A 114 5.06 5.73 29.58
C MET A 114 5.01 4.22 29.90
N MET A 115 3.95 3.51 29.49
CA MET A 115 3.89 2.04 29.60
C MET A 115 4.91 1.31 28.70
N LEU A 116 5.41 1.94 27.64
CA LEU A 116 6.52 1.39 26.85
C LEU A 116 7.78 1.17 27.67
N ARG A 117 8.06 2.05 28.64
CA ARG A 117 9.22 1.95 29.54
C ARG A 117 9.22 0.61 30.27
N ASP A 118 8.04 0.14 30.68
CA ASP A 118 7.91 -1.07 31.48
C ASP A 118 7.86 -2.34 30.60
N LYS A 119 7.36 -2.25 29.35
CA LYS A 119 7.32 -3.38 28.39
C LYS A 119 8.61 -3.60 27.62
N TRP A 120 9.46 -2.59 27.45
CA TRP A 120 10.73 -2.70 26.73
C TRP A 120 11.91 -2.56 27.68
N LYS A 121 12.68 -3.64 27.84
CA LYS A 121 14.03 -3.58 28.41
C LYS A 121 15.08 -3.94 27.34
N PRO A 122 16.18 -3.17 27.23
CA PRO A 122 16.35 -1.83 27.78
C PRO A 122 15.29 -0.86 27.23
N GLU A 123 15.03 0.23 27.96
CA GLU A 123 14.00 1.23 27.62
C GLU A 123 14.13 1.70 26.17
N PRO A 124 13.01 2.03 25.48
CA PRO A 124 13.07 2.64 24.16
C PRO A 124 13.88 3.93 24.26
N ARG A 125 14.98 4.02 23.50
CA ARG A 125 15.74 5.26 23.40
C ARG A 125 14.96 6.20 22.51
N TYR A 126 14.64 7.38 23.02
CA TYR A 126 14.09 8.45 22.21
C TYR A 126 15.11 8.90 21.14
N PRO A 127 14.65 9.37 19.97
CA PRO A 127 13.26 9.60 19.58
C PRO A 127 12.51 8.32 19.15
N VAL A 128 11.17 8.34 19.29
CA VAL A 128 10.27 7.29 18.78
C VAL A 128 9.53 7.77 17.54
N VAL A 129 9.16 6.85 16.63
CA VAL A 129 8.38 7.14 15.42
C VAL A 129 7.00 6.51 15.54
N ILE A 130 5.96 7.31 15.39
CA ILE A 130 4.56 6.86 15.42
C ILE A 130 4.05 6.84 13.98
N LYS A 131 3.54 5.69 13.53
CA LYS A 131 2.96 5.55 12.19
C LYS A 131 1.54 5.04 12.31
N GLU A 132 0.60 5.72 11.67
CA GLU A 132 -0.79 5.24 11.57
C GLU A 132 -0.84 4.00 10.68
N ASP A 133 -1.57 2.97 11.10
CA ASP A 133 -1.83 1.82 10.24
C ASP A 133 -2.81 2.21 9.13
N GLY A 134 -2.61 1.68 7.92
CA GLY A 134 -3.42 2.07 6.76
C GLY A 134 -2.75 3.08 5.82
N LEU A 135 -3.53 3.50 4.82
CA LEU A 135 -3.15 4.47 3.81
C LEU A 135 -3.43 5.89 4.30
N CYS A 136 -2.38 6.71 4.38
CA CYS A 136 -2.46 8.11 4.84
C CYS A 136 -1.87 9.10 3.84
N GLY A 137 -1.75 8.71 2.55
CA GLY A 137 -1.15 9.54 1.50
C GLY A 137 0.24 10.07 1.85
N GLY A 138 1.05 9.25 2.53
CA GLY A 138 2.40 9.61 2.97
C GLY A 138 2.49 10.55 4.19
N LYS A 139 1.37 10.93 4.82
CA LYS A 139 1.34 11.91 5.93
C LYS A 139 1.21 11.30 7.34
N GLY A 140 1.03 9.98 7.42
CA GLY A 140 0.77 9.25 8.66
C GLY A 140 2.03 8.65 9.31
N VAL A 141 3.17 9.35 9.22
CA VAL A 141 4.49 8.91 9.71
C VAL A 141 5.18 10.05 10.45
#